data_AF-A0A2N1DHD7-F1
#
_entry.id   AF-A0A2N1DHD7-F1
#
_cell.length_a   1.000
_cell.length_b   1.000
_cell.length_c   1.000
_cell.angle_alpha   90.00
_cell.angle_beta   90.00
_cell.angle_gamma   90.00
#
_symmetry.space_group_name_H-M   'P 1'
#
loop_
_entity.id
_entity.type
_entity.pdbx_description
1 polymer ?
#
loop_
_entity_poly.entity_id
_entity_poly.type
_entity_poly.pdbx_seq_one_letter_code
_entity_poly.pdbx_strand_id
1 'polypeptide(L)'
;MLKFVLLIAINLLVACGSLATNTPNYMVLEETNLPDELKETSGLYCPDMGSAYTVNDSGNKPIIYNIDSSGQIINKQLIPAKNTDWEALIGDSQYFYIGDVGNNNGKRKFVQIHTVPKQVSSSKTNVTTSKLFYINHLVKNNEYLNHDYDAETLINLDDSLFLFSKSWNSGNLFIYQLNKVEPNQFVEPINEIKGLSGVITGGDFDSTNNRFILVGYELNRVGSFSPFITILNRDLTLQTSFGLSGYGQVEGVCVAPNGEVWFTQEGSFFSNQKIVKLNIKK
;
A
#
# COMPACT_ATOMS: atom_id res chain seq x y z
N MET A 1 -12.81 -69.35 49.07
CA MET A 1 -12.02 -68.70 48.00
C MET A 1 -12.94 -67.80 47.21
N LEU A 2 -12.72 -66.50 47.30
CA LEU A 2 -13.59 -65.41 46.82
C LEU A 2 -13.30 -65.13 45.33
N LYS A 3 -14.29 -65.22 44.45
CA LYS A 3 -14.15 -64.81 43.03
C LYS A 3 -14.50 -63.34 42.89
N PHE A 4 -13.50 -62.52 42.61
CA PHE A 4 -13.63 -61.09 42.32
C PHE A 4 -14.31 -60.88 40.96
N VAL A 5 -15.37 -60.07 40.94
CA VAL A 5 -15.98 -59.53 39.72
C VAL A 5 -15.29 -58.21 39.42
N LEU A 6 -14.60 -58.13 38.28
CA LEU A 6 -13.95 -56.91 37.80
C LEU A 6 -14.96 -56.09 36.99
N LEU A 7 -15.50 -55.03 37.59
CA LEU A 7 -16.29 -54.03 36.88
C LEU A 7 -15.34 -53.07 36.14
N ILE A 8 -15.33 -53.12 34.81
CA ILE A 8 -14.61 -52.14 33.98
C ILE A 8 -15.55 -50.95 33.77
N ALA A 9 -15.30 -49.87 34.52
CA ALA A 9 -15.95 -48.58 34.28
C ALA A 9 -15.31 -47.90 33.06
N ILE A 10 -16.05 -47.84 31.95
CA ILE A 10 -15.66 -47.09 30.75
C ILE A 10 -15.96 -45.61 31.02
N ASN A 11 -14.93 -44.84 31.31
CA ASN A 11 -15.01 -43.38 31.37
C ASN A 11 -15.03 -42.83 29.93
N LEU A 12 -16.22 -42.47 29.44
CA LEU A 12 -16.38 -41.67 28.22
C LEU A 12 -15.94 -40.23 28.52
N LEU A 13 -14.67 -39.93 28.26
CA LEU A 13 -14.18 -38.55 28.21
C LEU A 13 -14.77 -37.88 26.95
N VAL A 14 -15.84 -37.11 27.15
CA VAL A 14 -16.34 -36.17 26.13
C VAL A 14 -15.34 -35.02 26.07
N ALA A 15 -14.36 -35.12 25.19
CA ALA A 15 -13.50 -34.01 24.84
C ALA A 15 -14.35 -32.97 24.08
N CYS A 16 -14.85 -31.98 24.81
CA CYS A 16 -15.43 -30.78 24.22
C CYS A 16 -14.27 -29.98 23.60
N GLY A 17 -13.89 -30.34 22.38
CA GLY A 17 -12.98 -29.54 21.58
C GLY A 17 -13.65 -28.21 21.26
N SER A 18 -13.29 -27.16 21.98
CA SER A 18 -13.58 -25.80 21.57
C SER A 18 -12.87 -25.58 20.22
N LEU A 19 -13.63 -25.68 19.12
CA LEU A 19 -13.18 -25.17 17.84
C LEU A 19 -12.94 -23.68 18.06
N ALA A 20 -11.67 -23.27 18.18
CA ALA A 20 -11.29 -21.88 18.15
C ALA A 20 -11.76 -21.35 16.79
N THR A 21 -12.87 -20.62 16.77
CA THR A 21 -13.28 -19.89 15.58
C THR A 21 -12.26 -18.79 15.40
N ASN A 22 -11.28 -19.00 14.51
CA ASN A 22 -10.37 -17.95 14.06
C ASN A 22 -11.23 -16.86 13.44
N THR A 23 -11.49 -15.81 14.21
CA THR A 23 -12.29 -14.69 13.73
C THR A 23 -11.38 -13.89 12.80
N PRO A 24 -11.74 -13.64 11.54
CA PRO A 24 -10.83 -13.00 10.58
C PRO A 24 -10.45 -11.58 11.05
N ASN A 25 -9.21 -11.16 10.77
CA ASN A 25 -8.67 -9.86 11.17
C ASN A 25 -9.31 -8.67 10.44
N TYR A 26 -10.03 -8.95 9.35
CA TYR A 26 -10.76 -7.96 8.55
C TYR A 26 -12.10 -8.52 8.07
N MET A 27 -12.95 -7.64 7.57
CA MET A 27 -14.22 -7.95 6.93
C MET A 27 -14.31 -7.19 5.60
N VAL A 28 -14.41 -7.92 4.49
CA VAL A 28 -14.67 -7.33 3.17
C VAL A 28 -16.11 -6.82 3.14
N LEU A 29 -16.28 -5.58 2.71
CA LEU A 29 -17.57 -4.90 2.59
C LEU A 29 -18.05 -4.92 1.14
N GLU A 30 -17.14 -4.67 0.20
CA GLU A 30 -17.44 -4.55 -1.22
C GLU A 30 -16.19 -4.90 -2.05
N GLU A 31 -16.41 -5.53 -3.20
CA GLU A 31 -15.40 -5.73 -4.24
C GLU A 31 -15.98 -5.35 -5.59
N THR A 32 -15.30 -4.47 -6.33
CA THR A 32 -15.78 -4.00 -7.63
C THR A 32 -14.63 -3.98 -8.64
N ASN A 33 -14.88 -4.52 -9.83
CA ASN A 33 -13.91 -4.46 -10.92
C ASN A 33 -13.75 -3.01 -11.39
N LEU A 34 -12.50 -2.59 -11.60
CA LEU A 34 -12.21 -1.28 -12.16
C LEU A 34 -12.28 -1.34 -13.70
N PRO A 35 -12.62 -0.24 -14.39
CA PRO A 35 -12.56 -0.17 -15.84
C PRO A 35 -11.15 -0.45 -16.36
N ASP A 36 -11.01 -0.94 -17.60
CA ASP A 36 -9.71 -1.28 -18.20
C ASP A 36 -8.71 -0.12 -18.25
N GLU A 37 -9.20 1.12 -18.24
CA GLU A 37 -8.35 2.31 -18.17
C GLU A 37 -7.62 2.43 -16.83
N LEU A 38 -8.03 1.70 -15.79
CA LEU A 38 -7.44 1.66 -14.45
C LEU A 38 -6.76 0.31 -14.15
N LYS A 39 -6.34 -0.41 -15.19
CA LYS A 39 -5.77 -1.76 -15.09
C LYS A 39 -4.53 -1.85 -14.19
N GLU A 40 -3.71 -0.81 -14.21
CA GLU A 40 -2.40 -0.73 -13.51
C GLU A 40 -2.49 0.31 -12.40
N THR A 41 -3.59 0.31 -11.62
CA THR A 41 -3.77 1.26 -10.52
C THR A 41 -2.72 1.01 -9.43
N SER A 42 -1.89 2.02 -9.15
CA SER A 42 -0.78 1.93 -8.18
C SER A 42 -0.99 2.81 -6.94
N GLY A 43 -1.51 4.03 -7.10
CA GLY A 43 -1.73 4.97 -5.98
C GLY A 43 -3.21 5.24 -5.69
N LEU A 44 -3.59 5.38 -4.42
CA LEU A 44 -4.98 5.62 -4.02
C LEU A 44 -5.09 6.66 -2.89
N TYR A 45 -6.05 7.58 -3.01
CA TYR A 45 -6.29 8.63 -2.00
C TYR A 45 -7.78 8.93 -1.81
N CYS A 46 -8.27 8.88 -0.56
CA CYS A 46 -9.69 9.00 -0.25
C CYS A 46 -9.98 10.16 0.73
N PRO A 47 -9.92 11.43 0.28
CA PRO A 47 -10.17 12.58 1.15
C PRO A 47 -11.61 12.70 1.62
N ASP A 48 -12.55 12.21 0.82
CA ASP A 48 -13.98 12.41 0.98
C ASP A 48 -14.72 11.07 0.99
N MET A 49 -15.87 11.02 1.69
CA MET A 49 -16.70 9.81 1.71
C MET A 49 -17.23 9.49 0.31
N GLY A 50 -17.07 8.23 -0.10
CA GLY A 50 -17.69 7.71 -1.33
C GLY A 50 -16.99 8.14 -2.63
N SER A 51 -15.76 8.64 -2.55
CA SER A 51 -14.93 8.87 -3.72
C SER A 51 -13.45 8.64 -3.41
N ALA A 52 -12.68 8.31 -4.44
CA ALA A 52 -11.24 8.21 -4.35
C ALA A 52 -10.59 8.85 -5.56
N TYR A 53 -9.32 9.20 -5.39
CA TYR A 53 -8.42 9.57 -6.48
C TYR A 53 -7.42 8.45 -6.69
N THR A 54 -7.07 8.19 -7.93
CA THR A 54 -6.11 7.15 -8.31
C THR A 54 -5.21 7.58 -9.46
N VAL A 55 -4.04 6.95 -9.56
CA VAL A 55 -3.11 7.03 -10.68
C VAL A 55 -2.76 5.60 -11.14
N ASN A 56 -2.43 5.47 -12.42
CA ASN A 56 -1.83 4.23 -12.92
C ASN A 56 -0.31 4.29 -12.86
N ASP A 57 0.30 3.10 -12.84
CA ASP A 57 1.74 2.85 -12.86
C ASP A 57 2.44 3.34 -14.15
N SER A 58 3.75 3.15 -14.19
CA SER A 58 4.75 3.47 -15.18
C SER A 58 4.29 3.46 -16.64
N GLY A 59 4.70 4.49 -17.38
CA GLY A 59 4.46 4.59 -18.83
C GLY A 59 3.03 4.93 -19.23
N ASN A 60 2.07 4.92 -18.31
CA ASN A 60 0.70 5.38 -18.56
C ASN A 60 0.61 6.89 -18.78
N LYS A 61 -0.58 7.34 -19.19
CA LYS A 61 -0.87 8.78 -19.27
C LYS A 61 -0.78 9.41 -17.87
N PRO A 62 -0.20 10.61 -17.72
CA PRO A 62 -0.06 11.29 -16.44
C PRO A 62 -1.40 11.91 -16.02
N ILE A 63 -2.35 11.08 -15.61
CA ILE A 63 -3.71 11.46 -15.27
C ILE A 63 -3.98 11.10 -13.82
N ILE A 64 -4.51 12.04 -13.04
CA ILE A 64 -5.22 11.73 -11.81
C ILE A 64 -6.67 11.44 -12.19
N TYR A 65 -7.14 10.25 -11.87
CA TYR A 65 -8.53 9.84 -12.03
C TYR A 65 -9.27 10.04 -10.72
N ASN A 66 -10.48 10.56 -10.78
CA ASN A 66 -11.41 10.53 -9.66
C ASN A 66 -12.44 9.45 -9.94
N ILE A 67 -12.59 8.53 -9.00
CA ILE A 67 -13.56 7.44 -9.04
C ILE A 67 -14.62 7.64 -7.95
N ASP A 68 -15.85 7.25 -8.26
CA ASP A 68 -16.90 7.15 -7.25
C ASP A 68 -16.74 5.88 -6.39
N SER A 69 -17.67 5.69 -5.45
CA SER A 69 -17.67 4.53 -4.56
C SER A 69 -17.82 3.20 -5.29
N SER A 70 -18.36 3.17 -6.51
CA SER A 70 -18.46 1.97 -7.34
C SER A 70 -17.20 1.72 -8.19
N GLY A 71 -16.17 2.56 -8.08
CA GLY A 71 -14.96 2.46 -8.89
C GLY A 71 -15.10 3.00 -10.31
N GLN A 72 -16.22 3.67 -10.64
CA GLN A 72 -16.40 4.29 -11.95
C GLN A 72 -15.68 5.64 -12.03
N ILE A 73 -15.03 5.91 -13.16
CA ILE A 73 -14.35 7.19 -13.40
C ILE A 73 -15.38 8.30 -13.59
N ILE A 74 -15.38 9.27 -12.67
CA ILE A 74 -16.25 10.45 -12.70
C ILE A 74 -15.53 11.72 -13.16
N ASN A 75 -14.20 11.78 -13.03
CA ASN A 75 -13.40 12.89 -13.55
C ASN A 75 -11.97 12.45 -13.90
N LYS A 76 -11.32 13.21 -14.78
CA LYS A 76 -9.92 13.01 -15.20
C LYS A 76 -9.19 14.34 -15.23
N GLN A 77 -8.02 14.40 -14.60
CA GLN A 77 -7.16 15.57 -14.62
C GLN A 77 -5.81 15.20 -15.25
N LEU A 78 -5.54 15.73 -16.43
CA LEU A 78 -4.21 15.61 -17.05
C LEU A 78 -3.21 16.47 -16.29
N ILE A 79 -2.09 15.88 -15.92
CA ILE A 79 -1.02 16.51 -15.17
C ILE A 79 0.14 16.81 -16.13
N PRO A 80 0.66 18.05 -16.15
CA PRO A 80 1.80 18.42 -16.99
C PRO A 80 3.14 17.93 -16.39
N ALA A 81 3.23 16.63 -16.13
CA ALA A 81 4.41 15.91 -15.67
C ALA A 81 4.52 14.59 -16.44
N LYS A 82 5.71 13.99 -16.46
CA LYS A 82 5.90 12.66 -17.06
C LYS A 82 5.59 11.60 -16.00
N ASN A 83 4.80 10.60 -16.37
CA ASN A 83 4.72 9.36 -15.60
C ASN A 83 5.94 8.49 -15.96
N THR A 84 7.01 8.57 -15.15
CA THR A 84 8.17 7.70 -15.32
C THR A 84 7.95 6.37 -14.61
N ASP A 85 7.56 6.44 -13.33
CA ASP A 85 7.26 5.30 -12.45
C ASP A 85 6.35 5.80 -11.31
N TRP A 86 5.10 6.15 -11.62
CA TRP A 86 4.14 6.68 -10.65
C TRP A 86 3.53 5.56 -9.81
N GLU A 87 3.92 5.49 -8.54
CA GLU A 87 3.51 4.39 -7.66
C GLU A 87 2.54 4.84 -6.57
N ALA A 88 2.53 6.13 -6.24
CA ALA A 88 1.76 6.63 -5.10
C ALA A 88 0.99 7.90 -5.41
N LEU A 89 -0.19 8.03 -4.81
CA LEU A 89 -0.99 9.24 -4.78
C LEU A 89 -1.49 9.48 -3.36
N ILE A 90 -1.22 10.66 -2.83
CA ILE A 90 -1.77 11.12 -1.55
C ILE A 90 -2.10 12.62 -1.67
N GLY A 91 -2.67 13.24 -0.63
CA GLY A 91 -2.93 14.67 -0.64
C GLY A 91 -3.24 15.25 0.73
N ASP A 92 -3.40 16.58 0.73
CA ASP A 92 -3.93 17.36 1.85
C ASP A 92 -5.06 18.29 1.38
N SER A 93 -5.46 19.28 2.16
CA SER A 93 -6.54 20.19 1.77
C SER A 93 -6.25 21.03 0.52
N GLN A 94 -4.99 21.22 0.15
CA GLN A 94 -4.57 22.12 -0.93
C GLN A 94 -3.96 21.40 -2.13
N TYR A 95 -3.25 20.30 -1.90
CA TYR A 95 -2.43 19.65 -2.91
C TYR A 95 -2.68 18.14 -3.01
N PHE A 96 -2.49 17.61 -4.20
CA PHE A 96 -2.11 16.23 -4.43
C PHE A 96 -0.58 16.11 -4.45
N TYR A 97 -0.09 14.98 -3.95
CA TYR A 97 1.30 14.57 -4.01
C TYR A 97 1.36 13.25 -4.77
N ILE A 98 2.06 13.24 -5.90
CA ILE A 98 2.25 12.06 -6.74
C ILE A 98 3.68 11.58 -6.56
N GLY A 99 3.85 10.34 -6.12
CA GLY A 99 5.15 9.69 -6.03
C GLY A 99 5.54 9.10 -7.37
N ASP A 100 6.43 9.77 -8.11
CA ASP A 100 7.18 9.17 -9.21
C ASP A 100 8.44 8.50 -8.62
N VAL A 101 8.21 7.39 -7.92
CA VAL A 101 9.15 6.79 -6.96
C VAL A 101 9.55 5.34 -7.22
N GLY A 102 8.87 4.65 -8.15
CA GLY A 102 9.26 3.32 -8.57
C GLY A 102 10.68 3.31 -9.15
N ASN A 103 11.40 2.23 -8.92
CA ASN A 103 12.77 2.05 -9.36
C ASN A 103 13.17 0.57 -9.38
N ASN A 104 12.30 -0.33 -9.85
CA ASN A 104 12.54 -1.78 -9.89
C ASN A 104 13.89 -2.21 -10.52
N ASN A 105 14.44 -1.39 -11.43
CA ASN A 105 15.75 -1.62 -12.08
C ASN A 105 16.95 -1.13 -11.25
N GLY A 106 16.72 -0.31 -10.23
CA GLY A 106 17.74 0.31 -9.40
C GLY A 106 18.59 1.35 -10.14
N LYS A 107 18.10 1.89 -11.26
CA LYS A 107 18.89 2.77 -12.16
C LYS A 107 18.58 4.25 -12.07
N ARG A 108 17.54 4.65 -11.34
CA ARG A 108 17.22 6.06 -11.13
C ARG A 108 18.17 6.67 -10.10
N LYS A 109 18.90 7.73 -10.48
CA LYS A 109 19.80 8.46 -9.55
C LYS A 109 19.04 9.22 -8.45
N PHE A 110 17.81 9.59 -8.75
CA PHE A 110 16.86 10.21 -7.85
C PHE A 110 15.45 9.80 -8.26
N VAL A 111 14.54 9.86 -7.30
CA VAL A 111 13.11 9.76 -7.52
C VAL A 111 12.44 11.11 -7.29
N GLN A 112 11.16 11.25 -7.58
CA GLN A 112 10.50 12.56 -7.62
C GLN A 112 9.14 12.54 -6.94
N ILE A 113 8.79 13.65 -6.31
CA ILE A 113 7.43 13.93 -5.83
C ILE A 113 6.90 15.10 -6.65
N HIS A 114 5.77 14.92 -7.33
CA HIS A 114 5.06 15.99 -8.01
C HIS A 114 3.96 16.55 -7.10
N THR A 115 3.97 17.85 -6.87
CA THR A 115 2.95 18.53 -6.08
C THR A 115 2.02 19.27 -7.02
N VAL A 116 0.72 18.96 -6.94
CA VAL A 116 -0.32 19.46 -7.84
C VAL A 116 -1.40 20.16 -7.02
N PRO A 117 -1.71 21.44 -7.27
CA PRO A 117 -2.82 22.11 -6.61
C PRO A 117 -4.17 21.45 -6.94
N LYS A 118 -5.00 21.20 -5.93
CA LYS A 118 -6.37 20.68 -6.10
C LYS A 118 -7.29 21.71 -6.76
N GLN A 119 -7.07 22.99 -6.45
CA GLN A 119 -7.77 24.10 -7.08
C GLN A 119 -6.83 24.84 -8.02
N VAL A 120 -7.23 24.97 -9.28
CA VAL A 120 -6.48 25.72 -10.28
C VAL A 120 -7.12 27.11 -10.38
N SER A 121 -6.41 28.14 -9.91
CA SER A 121 -6.85 29.54 -10.00
C SER A 121 -6.60 30.16 -11.39
N SER A 122 -5.96 29.42 -12.30
CA SER A 122 -5.61 29.85 -13.65
C SER A 122 -5.94 28.76 -14.68
N SER A 123 -5.84 29.07 -15.97
CA SER A 123 -6.07 28.06 -17.03
C SER A 123 -5.00 26.98 -17.13
N LYS A 124 -3.91 27.06 -16.33
CA LYS A 124 -2.80 26.10 -16.34
C LYS A 124 -2.56 25.53 -14.95
N THR A 125 -2.55 24.20 -14.86
CA THR A 125 -2.10 23.47 -13.67
C THR A 125 -0.60 23.71 -13.47
N ASN A 126 -0.22 24.35 -12.37
CA ASN A 126 1.18 24.54 -12.02
C ASN A 126 1.67 23.38 -11.16
N VAL A 127 2.59 22.57 -11.69
CA VAL A 127 3.14 21.41 -10.98
C VAL A 127 4.53 21.77 -10.49
N THR A 128 4.76 21.66 -9.18
CA THR A 128 6.12 21.73 -8.63
C THR A 128 6.66 20.32 -8.43
N THR A 129 7.98 20.17 -8.42
CA THR A 129 8.60 18.85 -8.32
C THR A 129 9.83 18.89 -7.44
N SER A 130 9.84 18.00 -6.45
CA SER A 130 10.98 17.76 -5.58
C SER A 130 11.71 16.51 -6.01
N LYS A 131 13.04 16.51 -5.89
CA LYS A 131 13.90 15.35 -6.15
C LYS A 131 14.39 14.77 -4.84
N LEU A 132 14.37 13.44 -4.74
CA LEU A 132 14.83 12.69 -3.59
C LEU A 132 16.04 11.84 -3.99
N PHE A 133 17.12 11.98 -3.25
CA PHE A 133 18.37 11.25 -3.41
C PHE A 133 18.60 10.38 -2.18
N TYR A 134 18.50 9.06 -2.35
CA TYR A 134 18.87 8.13 -1.28
C TYR A 134 20.37 8.23 -0.99
N ILE A 135 20.74 8.45 0.26
CA ILE A 135 22.14 8.46 0.67
C ILE A 135 22.73 7.05 0.49
N ASN A 136 24.00 6.97 0.07
CA ASN A 136 24.72 5.73 -0.26
C ASN A 136 24.20 4.94 -1.47
N HIS A 137 23.26 5.49 -2.24
CA HIS A 137 22.75 4.84 -3.44
C HIS A 137 23.76 4.79 -4.59
N LEU A 138 24.44 3.66 -4.72
CA LEU A 138 25.39 3.38 -5.80
C LEU A 138 24.72 2.64 -6.96
N VAL A 139 23.96 3.36 -7.79
CA VAL A 139 23.21 2.86 -8.97
C VAL A 139 23.92 1.77 -9.81
N LYS A 140 25.24 1.90 -9.97
CA LYS A 140 26.07 0.96 -10.74
C LYS A 140 26.12 -0.45 -10.14
N ASN A 141 25.88 -0.60 -8.85
CA ASN A 141 25.91 -1.87 -8.14
C ASN A 141 24.55 -2.57 -8.10
N ASN A 142 23.46 -1.85 -8.42
CA ASN A 142 22.12 -2.42 -8.34
C ASN A 142 21.83 -3.34 -9.53
N GLU A 143 20.98 -4.32 -9.34
CA GLU A 143 20.44 -5.20 -10.38
C GLU A 143 18.91 -5.20 -10.31
N TYR A 144 18.24 -5.65 -11.37
CA TYR A 144 16.78 -5.72 -11.39
C TYR A 144 16.24 -6.56 -10.22
N LEU A 145 15.35 -5.98 -9.42
CA LEU A 145 14.79 -6.57 -8.19
C LEU A 145 15.86 -7.11 -7.22
N ASN A 146 17.03 -6.48 -7.21
CA ASN A 146 18.14 -6.84 -6.32
C ASN A 146 18.85 -5.56 -5.85
N HIS A 147 18.09 -4.72 -5.15
CA HIS A 147 18.52 -3.56 -4.38
C HIS A 147 17.39 -3.11 -3.45
N ASP A 148 17.68 -2.12 -2.59
CA ASP A 148 16.69 -1.60 -1.62
C ASP A 148 16.19 -0.18 -1.94
N TYR A 149 16.76 0.46 -2.98
CA TYR A 149 16.45 1.83 -3.43
C TYR A 149 15.23 1.93 -4.36
N ASP A 150 14.11 1.40 -3.91
CA ASP A 150 12.81 1.41 -4.58
C ASP A 150 11.73 1.79 -3.57
N ALA A 151 10.61 2.37 -3.99
CA ALA A 151 9.52 2.75 -3.11
C ALA A 151 8.20 2.82 -3.86
N GLU A 152 7.12 2.39 -3.20
CA GLU A 152 5.77 2.40 -3.81
C GLU A 152 4.73 3.09 -2.92
N THR A 153 5.04 3.35 -1.65
CA THR A 153 4.07 3.91 -0.72
C THR A 153 4.48 5.30 -0.23
N LEU A 154 3.58 6.27 -0.38
CA LEU A 154 3.74 7.65 0.08
C LEU A 154 2.55 8.04 0.96
N ILE A 155 2.82 8.41 2.21
CA ILE A 155 1.79 8.73 3.20
C ILE A 155 1.97 10.17 3.67
N ASN A 156 0.87 10.92 3.72
CA ASN A 156 0.84 12.27 4.25
C ASN A 156 0.46 12.22 5.73
N LEU A 157 1.35 12.70 6.60
CA LEU A 157 1.09 12.75 8.04
C LEU A 157 1.66 14.04 8.61
N ASP A 158 0.79 14.81 9.26
CA ASP A 158 1.10 16.13 9.81
C ASP A 158 1.76 17.02 8.73
N ASP A 159 2.94 17.58 9.04
CA ASP A 159 3.67 18.49 8.16
C ASP A 159 4.65 17.79 7.21
N SER A 160 4.65 16.46 7.16
CA SER A 160 5.63 15.66 6.40
C SER A 160 4.97 14.67 5.46
N LEU A 161 5.73 14.21 4.47
CA LEU A 161 5.43 13.00 3.74
C LEU A 161 6.34 11.88 4.25
N PHE A 162 5.83 10.67 4.32
CA PHE A 162 6.59 9.47 4.66
C PHE A 162 6.63 8.56 3.44
N LEU A 163 7.83 8.19 3.04
CA LEU A 163 8.08 7.29 1.92
C LEU A 163 8.50 5.93 2.46
N PHE A 164 7.87 4.89 1.96
CA PHE A 164 8.03 3.51 2.40
C PHE A 164 8.62 2.70 1.24
N SER A 165 9.73 2.02 1.49
CA SER A 165 10.47 1.33 0.45
C SER A 165 9.80 0.03 -0.01
N LYS A 166 10.06 -0.33 -1.27
CA LYS A 166 9.84 -1.66 -1.83
C LYS A 166 11.17 -2.38 -1.95
N SER A 167 11.74 -2.82 -0.84
CA SER A 167 13.12 -3.28 -0.83
C SER A 167 13.25 -4.75 -1.21
N TRP A 168 13.74 -5.01 -2.42
CA TRP A 168 13.83 -6.35 -2.99
C TRP A 168 15.00 -7.19 -2.46
N ASN A 169 16.15 -6.57 -2.18
CA ASN A 169 17.35 -7.30 -1.78
C ASN A 169 17.30 -7.76 -0.33
N SER A 170 16.96 -6.85 0.59
CA SER A 170 16.91 -7.17 2.01
C SER A 170 15.56 -7.73 2.47
N GLY A 171 14.46 -7.42 1.77
CA GLY A 171 13.10 -7.68 2.23
C GLY A 171 12.69 -6.86 3.46
N ASN A 172 13.52 -5.90 3.89
CA ASN A 172 13.21 -4.99 4.99
C ASN A 172 12.38 -3.82 4.49
N LEU A 173 11.60 -3.20 5.36
CA LEU A 173 10.93 -1.94 5.06
C LEU A 173 11.76 -0.78 5.64
N PHE A 174 12.29 0.05 4.77
CA PHE A 174 12.92 1.32 5.13
C PHE A 174 11.91 2.45 5.01
N ILE A 175 11.88 3.31 6.02
CA ILE A 175 10.93 4.42 6.11
C ILE A 175 11.72 5.72 6.10
N TYR A 176 11.36 6.63 5.20
CA TYR A 176 12.00 7.94 5.03
C TYR A 176 10.99 9.04 5.33
N GLN A 177 11.43 10.11 5.99
CA GLN A 177 10.63 11.31 6.17
C GLN A 177 11.08 12.39 5.17
N LEU A 178 10.11 13.01 4.51
CA LEU A 178 10.32 13.98 3.45
C LEU A 178 9.69 15.32 3.81
N ASN A 179 10.36 16.39 3.39
CA ASN A 179 9.85 17.74 3.43
C ASN A 179 8.95 18.01 2.20
N LYS A 180 7.80 18.65 2.40
CA LYS A 180 6.81 18.93 1.35
C LYS A 180 7.24 20.02 0.34
N VAL A 181 8.17 20.89 0.72
CA VAL A 181 8.53 22.09 -0.06
C VAL A 181 9.97 22.11 -0.56
N GLU A 182 10.86 21.31 0.04
CA GLU A 182 12.27 21.29 -0.32
C GLU A 182 12.47 20.66 -1.72
N PRO A 183 13.07 21.38 -2.68
CA PRO A 183 13.18 20.93 -4.07
C PRO A 183 14.21 19.81 -4.29
N ASN A 184 15.26 19.70 -3.47
CA ASN A 184 16.23 18.61 -3.53
C ASN A 184 16.53 18.10 -2.12
N GLN A 185 16.27 16.81 -1.88
CA GLN A 185 16.41 16.21 -0.55
C GLN A 185 17.32 15.00 -0.61
N PHE A 186 18.25 14.91 0.33
CA PHE A 186 19.10 13.74 0.53
C PHE A 186 18.58 13.00 1.76
N VAL A 187 18.17 11.75 1.58
CA VAL A 187 17.39 11.02 2.59
C VAL A 187 18.11 9.78 3.09
N GLU A 188 18.04 9.57 4.39
CA GLU A 188 18.39 8.33 5.11
C GLU A 188 17.13 7.79 5.78
N PRO A 189 17.04 6.47 6.01
CA PRO A 189 15.89 5.89 6.69
C PRO A 189 15.83 6.39 8.14
N ILE A 190 14.67 6.85 8.56
CA ILE A 190 14.38 7.21 9.96
C ILE A 190 13.99 5.98 10.78
N ASN A 191 13.61 4.89 10.12
CA ASN A 191 13.30 3.60 10.73
C ASN A 191 13.48 2.44 9.75
N GLU A 192 13.63 1.23 10.29
CA GLU A 192 13.75 -0.03 9.56
C GLU A 192 12.88 -1.10 10.23
N ILE A 193 11.99 -1.74 9.48
CA ILE A 193 11.20 -2.89 9.94
C ILE A 193 11.71 -4.16 9.25
N LYS A 194 12.02 -5.19 10.05
CA LYS A 194 12.53 -6.48 9.59
C LYS A 194 11.47 -7.57 9.76
N GLY A 195 11.62 -8.66 9.01
CA GLY A 195 10.80 -9.86 9.18
C GLY A 195 9.37 -9.73 8.63
N LEU A 196 9.15 -8.82 7.67
CA LEU A 196 7.92 -8.80 6.88
C LEU A 196 7.88 -10.02 5.96
N SER A 197 6.67 -10.46 5.60
CA SER A 197 6.50 -11.61 4.70
C SER A 197 6.88 -11.33 3.25
N GLY A 198 6.96 -10.05 2.87
CA GLY A 198 7.31 -9.62 1.52
C GLY A 198 7.46 -8.11 1.43
N VAL A 199 7.38 -7.58 0.21
CA VAL A 199 7.55 -6.16 -0.07
C VAL A 199 6.27 -5.37 0.23
N ILE A 200 6.41 -4.09 0.56
CA ILE A 200 5.30 -3.15 0.74
C ILE A 200 5.07 -2.40 -0.56
N THR A 201 3.80 -2.23 -0.90
CA THR A 201 3.37 -1.70 -2.20
C THR A 201 2.37 -0.55 -2.05
N GLY A 202 1.43 -0.65 -1.10
CA GLY A 202 0.49 0.43 -0.77
C GLY A 202 0.41 0.72 0.72
N GLY A 203 -0.05 1.92 1.08
CA GLY A 203 -0.37 2.24 2.47
C GLY A 203 -0.97 3.63 2.69
N ASP A 204 -1.63 3.80 3.83
CA ASP A 204 -2.17 5.08 4.30
C ASP A 204 -2.22 5.15 5.84
N PHE A 205 -2.47 6.34 6.37
CA PHE A 205 -2.58 6.58 7.80
C PHE A 205 -4.04 6.59 8.28
N ASP A 206 -4.37 5.64 9.16
CA ASP A 206 -5.64 5.59 9.86
C ASP A 206 -5.62 6.59 11.03
N SER A 207 -6.07 7.80 10.75
CA SER A 207 -6.15 8.88 11.75
C SER A 207 -7.09 8.57 12.91
N THR A 208 -8.08 7.69 12.72
CA THR A 208 -9.05 7.31 13.76
C THR A 208 -8.43 6.39 14.80
N ASN A 209 -7.62 5.41 14.37
CA ASN A 209 -6.96 4.47 15.27
C ASN A 209 -5.45 4.74 15.46
N ASN A 210 -4.95 5.85 14.90
CA ASN A 210 -3.58 6.35 15.07
C ASN A 210 -2.49 5.33 14.69
N ARG A 211 -2.62 4.75 13.50
CA ARG A 211 -1.76 3.66 12.99
C ARG A 211 -1.58 3.75 11.48
N PHE A 212 -0.50 3.19 10.97
CA PHE A 212 -0.30 2.99 9.54
C PHE A 212 -0.90 1.66 9.11
N ILE A 213 -1.58 1.65 7.97
CA ILE A 213 -2.11 0.44 7.35
C ILE A 213 -1.39 0.30 6.01
N LEU A 214 -0.63 -0.77 5.87
CA LEU A 214 0.16 -1.09 4.70
C LEU A 214 -0.34 -2.38 4.07
N VAL A 215 -0.30 -2.47 2.75
CA VAL A 215 -0.43 -3.73 2.01
C VAL A 215 0.89 -4.07 1.35
N GLY A 216 1.04 -5.35 1.06
CA GLY A 216 2.20 -5.88 0.38
C GLY A 216 1.95 -7.30 -0.06
N TYR A 217 2.95 -7.90 -0.70
CA TYR A 217 2.89 -9.30 -1.09
C TYR A 217 4.25 -9.98 -1.04
N GLU A 218 4.22 -11.29 -0.82
CA GLU A 218 5.32 -12.18 -1.18
C GLU A 218 5.15 -12.64 -2.64
N LEU A 219 6.23 -12.58 -3.43
CA LEU A 219 6.27 -13.16 -4.76
C LEU A 219 6.87 -14.56 -4.70
N ASN A 220 6.04 -15.58 -4.84
CA ASN A 220 6.51 -16.97 -4.80
C ASN A 220 7.22 -17.35 -6.12
N ARG A 221 8.06 -18.39 -6.07
CA ARG A 221 8.86 -18.88 -7.22
C ARG A 221 8.05 -19.25 -8.48
N VAL A 222 6.75 -19.52 -8.32
CA VAL A 222 5.81 -19.84 -9.41
C VAL A 222 5.06 -18.62 -9.94
N GLY A 223 5.43 -17.41 -9.49
CA GLY A 223 4.82 -16.15 -9.93
C GLY A 223 3.48 -15.82 -9.26
N SER A 224 3.08 -16.59 -8.25
CA SER A 224 1.87 -16.30 -7.46
C SER A 224 2.19 -15.28 -6.38
N PHE A 225 1.27 -14.33 -6.17
CA PHE A 225 1.33 -13.38 -5.07
C PHE A 225 0.65 -13.94 -3.82
N SER A 226 1.26 -13.74 -2.66
CA SER A 226 0.65 -13.97 -1.34
C SER A 226 0.49 -12.62 -0.63
N PRO A 227 -0.66 -11.92 -0.78
CA PRO A 227 -0.84 -10.61 -0.19
C PRO A 227 -1.00 -10.65 1.32
N PHE A 228 -0.61 -9.56 1.97
CA PHE A 228 -0.78 -9.34 3.39
C PHE A 228 -1.11 -7.88 3.69
N ILE A 229 -1.68 -7.66 4.87
CA ILE A 229 -1.77 -6.35 5.51
C ILE A 229 -0.78 -6.33 6.67
N THR A 230 -0.06 -5.22 6.79
CA THR A 230 0.82 -4.91 7.92
C THR A 230 0.34 -3.62 8.58
N ILE A 231 0.27 -3.64 9.91
CA ILE A 231 -0.08 -2.48 10.71
C ILE A 231 1.14 -2.04 11.49
N LEU A 232 1.48 -0.76 11.39
CA LEU A 232 2.49 -0.12 12.23
C LEU A 232 1.82 0.86 13.20
N ASN A 233 2.35 0.96 14.41
CA ASN A 233 1.99 2.02 15.34
C ASN A 233 2.46 3.39 14.80
N ARG A 234 1.94 4.50 15.34
CA ARG A 234 2.38 5.86 14.97
C ARG A 234 3.89 6.08 15.15
N ASP A 235 4.52 5.39 16.10
CA ASP A 235 5.97 5.43 16.34
C ASP A 235 6.78 4.54 15.37
N LEU A 236 6.13 4.07 14.30
CA LEU A 236 6.69 3.22 13.25
C LEU A 236 7.11 1.82 13.72
N THR A 237 6.67 1.36 14.90
CA THR A 237 6.90 -0.01 15.35
C THR A 237 5.88 -0.98 14.74
N LEU A 238 6.32 -2.20 14.40
CA LEU A 238 5.44 -3.25 13.89
C LEU A 238 4.41 -3.67 14.95
N GLN A 239 3.12 -3.50 14.66
CA GLN A 239 2.03 -3.94 15.53
C GLN A 239 1.60 -5.37 15.19
N THR A 240 1.23 -5.63 13.94
CA THR A 240 0.77 -6.94 13.48
C THR A 240 0.83 -7.05 11.96
N SER A 241 0.87 -8.28 11.46
CA SER A 241 0.72 -8.60 10.04
C SER A 241 -0.16 -9.83 9.86
N PHE A 242 -0.99 -9.84 8.84
CA PHE A 242 -1.86 -10.97 8.52
C PHE A 242 -2.14 -11.09 7.03
N GLY A 243 -2.39 -12.32 6.58
CA GLY A 243 -2.65 -12.62 5.17
C GLY A 243 -3.95 -12.01 4.65
N LEU A 244 -3.90 -11.54 3.41
CA LEU A 244 -5.01 -11.00 2.64
C LEU A 244 -5.32 -11.98 1.49
N SER A 245 -5.82 -13.16 1.87
CA SER A 245 -6.08 -14.28 0.94
C SER A 245 -7.17 -13.96 -0.08
N GLY A 246 -7.04 -14.52 -1.29
CA GLY A 246 -8.00 -14.33 -2.38
C GLY A 246 -7.67 -13.19 -3.34
N TYR A 247 -6.56 -12.48 -3.08
CA TYR A 247 -6.08 -11.37 -3.89
C TYR A 247 -4.72 -11.67 -4.52
N GLY A 248 -4.38 -10.93 -5.58
CA GLY A 248 -3.15 -11.02 -6.36
C GLY A 248 -2.20 -9.86 -6.04
N GLN A 249 -1.69 -9.18 -7.04
CA GLN A 249 -0.85 -7.99 -6.84
C GLN A 249 -1.69 -6.84 -6.27
N VAL A 250 -1.60 -6.63 -4.96
CA VAL A 250 -2.28 -5.54 -4.25
C VAL A 250 -1.38 -4.31 -4.21
N GLU A 251 -1.99 -3.15 -4.40
CA GLU A 251 -1.31 -1.86 -4.56
C GLU A 251 -2.09 -0.80 -3.76
N GLY A 252 -2.10 0.45 -4.23
CA GLY A 252 -2.71 1.65 -3.67
C GLY A 252 -3.78 1.42 -2.59
N VAL A 253 -3.53 2.00 -1.42
CA VAL A 253 -4.38 1.93 -0.22
C VAL A 253 -4.78 3.33 0.19
N CYS A 254 -6.01 3.48 0.67
CA CYS A 254 -6.44 4.68 1.38
C CYS A 254 -7.29 4.28 2.60
N VAL A 255 -7.36 5.15 3.60
CA VAL A 255 -8.34 5.08 4.70
C VAL A 255 -9.35 6.19 4.52
N ALA A 256 -10.60 5.82 4.21
CA ALA A 256 -11.69 6.77 4.04
C ALA A 256 -12.10 7.41 5.38
N PRO A 257 -12.77 8.58 5.39
CA PRO A 257 -13.15 9.28 6.63
C PRO A 257 -14.02 8.48 7.59
N ASN A 258 -14.73 7.45 7.11
CA ASN A 258 -15.54 6.55 7.94
C ASN A 258 -14.75 5.37 8.52
N GLY A 259 -13.44 5.30 8.28
CA GLY A 259 -12.54 4.24 8.74
C GLY A 259 -12.48 3.00 7.85
N GLU A 260 -13.18 3.00 6.71
CA GLU A 260 -13.02 1.93 5.72
C GLU A 260 -11.64 2.02 5.09
N VAL A 261 -10.99 0.86 4.96
CA VAL A 261 -9.74 0.74 4.21
C VAL A 261 -10.08 0.29 2.82
N TRP A 262 -9.67 1.05 1.82
CA TRP A 262 -9.81 0.67 0.43
C TRP A 262 -8.42 0.30 -0.09
N PHE A 263 -8.33 -0.78 -0.86
CA PHE A 263 -7.11 -1.13 -1.57
C PHE A 263 -7.45 -1.53 -3.00
N THR A 264 -6.43 -1.48 -3.86
CA THR A 264 -6.55 -1.84 -5.26
C THR A 264 -5.75 -3.09 -5.57
N GLN A 265 -6.17 -3.81 -6.59
CA GLN A 265 -5.44 -4.94 -7.14
C GLN A 265 -5.30 -4.72 -8.64
N GLU A 266 -4.11 -4.97 -9.17
CA GLU A 266 -3.85 -4.84 -10.59
C GLU A 266 -4.43 -5.99 -11.43
N GLY A 267 -4.72 -5.64 -12.69
CA GLY A 267 -5.13 -6.59 -13.71
C GLY A 267 -3.93 -7.31 -14.32
N SER A 268 -3.91 -8.63 -14.22
CA SER A 268 -2.91 -9.51 -14.85
C SER A 268 -3.58 -10.52 -15.77
N PHE A 269 -2.82 -11.46 -16.32
CA PHE A 269 -3.41 -12.59 -17.05
C PHE A 269 -4.28 -13.49 -16.14
N PHE A 270 -4.02 -13.50 -14.82
CA PHE A 270 -4.68 -14.38 -13.85
C PHE A 270 -5.60 -13.63 -12.87
N SER A 271 -5.67 -12.30 -12.96
CA SER A 271 -6.45 -11.46 -12.05
C SER A 271 -7.08 -10.28 -12.78
N ASN A 272 -8.29 -9.90 -12.40
CA ASN A 272 -8.87 -8.65 -12.86
C ASN A 272 -8.43 -7.49 -11.96
N GLN A 273 -8.35 -6.30 -12.54
CA GLN A 273 -8.19 -5.07 -11.78
C GLN A 273 -9.45 -4.80 -10.96
N LYS A 274 -9.29 -4.49 -9.68
CA LYS A 274 -10.42 -4.25 -8.78
C LYS A 274 -10.06 -3.28 -7.67
N ILE A 275 -11.09 -2.68 -7.10
CA ILE A 275 -11.03 -1.98 -5.82
C ILE A 275 -11.82 -2.76 -4.78
N VAL A 276 -11.29 -2.81 -3.57
CA VAL A 276 -11.84 -3.59 -2.47
C VAL A 276 -11.96 -2.69 -1.26
N LYS A 277 -13.10 -2.76 -0.58
CA LYS A 277 -13.35 -2.04 0.67
C LYS A 277 -13.44 -3.04 1.80
N LEU A 278 -12.75 -2.76 2.89
CA LEU A 278 -12.80 -3.61 4.09
C LEU A 278 -12.78 -2.78 5.36
N ASN A 279 -13.22 -3.41 6.44
CA ASN A 279 -12.96 -2.96 7.79
C ASN A 279 -11.87 -3.83 8.41
N ILE A 280 -10.84 -3.20 8.96
CA ILE A 280 -9.85 -3.88 9.79
C ILE A 280 -10.35 -3.85 11.23
N LYS A 281 -10.28 -5.00 11.92
CA LYS A 281 -10.63 -5.04 13.34
C LYS A 281 -9.67 -4.19 14.17
N LYS A 282 -10.21 -3.57 15.21
CA LYS A 282 -9.43 -2.79 16.17
C LYS A 282 -8.46 -3.69 16.92
#